data_AF-A0A7C0XRS2-F1
#
_entry.id   AF-A0A7C0XRS2-F1
#
_cell.length_a   1.000
_cell.length_b   1.000
_cell.length_c   1.000
_cell.angle_alpha   90.00
_cell.angle_beta   90.00
_cell.angle_gamma   90.00
#
_symmetry.space_group_name_H-M   'P 1'
#
loop_
_entity.id
_entity.type
_entity.pdbx_description
1 polymer ?
#
loop_
_entity_poly.entity_id
_entity_poly.type
_entity_poly.pdbx_seq_one_letter_code
_entity_poly.pdbx_strand_id
1 'polypeptide(L)'
;IEGGCNIQFALHPETREYMVIEVNPRVSRSSALASKATGYPIARVAAKIAIGKTLDEIPNSVTKKTPASFEPSLDYVVVKIPRWPFDKFRECSREIGTQMKSTGEVMAIGRTFEEALQKAVRSLDIDKRFLSGMGEKDKAIIREKLLVPNDQRLFYIFDAFARGFSVEEISKLTCINPFFIAKLKKIFQEMEKLREFKHEIKDILIAGWSSQECSSGS
;
A
#
# COMPACT_ATOMS: atom_id res chain seq x y z
N ILE A 1 -15.54 -26.74 -7.61
CA ILE A 1 -15.18 -26.17 -6.29
C ILE A 1 -16.45 -25.58 -5.70
N GLU A 2 -16.98 -26.16 -4.64
CA GLU A 2 -18.16 -25.66 -3.93
C GLU A 2 -17.68 -24.86 -2.71
N GLY A 3 -17.55 -23.54 -2.87
CA GLY A 3 -17.00 -22.66 -1.84
C GLY A 3 -16.12 -21.54 -2.42
N GLY A 4 -15.23 -21.00 -1.59
CA GLY A 4 -14.32 -19.92 -1.99
C GLY A 4 -12.97 -20.44 -2.50
N CYS A 5 -12.42 -19.78 -3.53
CA CYS A 5 -11.06 -20.01 -4.00
C CYS A 5 -10.33 -18.69 -4.25
N ASN A 6 -9.00 -18.75 -4.37
CA ASN A 6 -8.17 -17.62 -4.78
C ASN A 6 -7.37 -18.01 -6.03
N ILE A 7 -7.45 -17.18 -7.07
CA ILE A 7 -6.75 -17.39 -8.35
C ILE A 7 -5.74 -16.27 -8.51
N GLN A 8 -4.53 -16.59 -8.97
CA GLN A 8 -3.47 -15.63 -9.26
C GLN A 8 -3.12 -15.63 -10.75
N PHE A 9 -2.91 -14.44 -11.29
CA PHE A 9 -2.59 -14.22 -12.70
C PHE A 9 -1.33 -13.37 -12.84
N ALA A 10 -0.57 -13.61 -13.91
CA ALA A 10 0.39 -12.66 -14.45
C ALA A 10 -0.24 -11.99 -15.68
N LEU A 11 -0.15 -10.66 -15.78
CA LEU A 11 -0.64 -9.89 -16.92
C LEU A 11 0.52 -9.10 -17.52
N HIS A 12 0.79 -9.29 -18.81
CA HIS A 12 1.81 -8.53 -19.52
C HIS A 12 1.32 -7.07 -19.73
N PRO A 13 2.11 -6.05 -19.33
CA PRO A 13 1.63 -4.66 -19.28
C PRO A 13 1.30 -4.06 -20.65
N GLU A 14 1.98 -4.50 -21.72
CA GLU A 14 1.82 -3.95 -23.08
C GLU A 14 0.90 -4.80 -23.96
N THR A 15 1.17 -6.11 -24.07
CA THR A 15 0.41 -7.04 -24.93
C THR A 15 -0.95 -7.44 -24.36
N ARG A 16 -1.18 -7.26 -23.04
CA ARG A 16 -2.35 -7.77 -22.29
C ARG A 16 -2.50 -9.30 -22.30
N GLU A 17 -1.47 -10.02 -22.72
CA GLU A 17 -1.42 -11.47 -22.53
C GLU A 17 -1.42 -11.78 -21.04
N TYR A 18 -2.17 -12.80 -20.64
CA TYR A 18 -2.23 -13.22 -19.26
C TYR A 18 -1.97 -14.72 -19.12
N MET A 19 -1.41 -15.09 -17.97
CA MET A 19 -1.16 -16.47 -17.59
C MET A 19 -1.74 -16.72 -16.20
N VAL A 20 -2.34 -17.90 -16.02
CA VAL A 20 -2.73 -18.39 -14.69
C VAL A 20 -1.48 -18.91 -14.00
N ILE A 21 -1.19 -18.40 -12.79
CA ILE A 21 -0.04 -18.84 -12.00
C ILE A 21 -0.44 -20.03 -11.13
N GLU A 22 -1.48 -19.85 -10.31
CA GLU A 22 -1.97 -20.89 -9.41
C GLU A 22 -3.43 -20.67 -9.03
N VAL A 23 -4.06 -21.73 -8.54
CA VAL A 23 -5.38 -21.73 -7.92
C VAL A 23 -5.27 -22.34 -6.53
N ASN A 24 -5.70 -21.60 -5.53
CA ASN A 24 -5.83 -22.08 -4.16
C ASN A 24 -7.31 -22.41 -3.91
N PRO A 25 -7.73 -23.70 -3.95
CA PRO A 25 -9.14 -24.11 -3.81
C PRO A 25 -9.60 -24.11 -2.35
N ARG A 26 -9.29 -23.03 -1.62
CA ARG A 26 -9.63 -22.83 -0.21
C ARG A 26 -9.64 -21.34 0.12
N VAL A 27 -10.16 -21.01 1.30
CA VAL A 27 -9.92 -19.70 1.91
C VAL A 27 -8.42 -19.49 2.15
N SER A 28 -7.99 -18.25 1.96
CA SER A 28 -6.59 -17.83 2.02
C SER A 28 -6.45 -16.52 2.80
N ARG A 29 -5.22 -16.10 3.07
CA ARG A 29 -4.95 -14.75 3.61
C ARG A 29 -5.54 -13.65 2.72
N SER A 30 -5.48 -13.83 1.41
CA SER A 30 -6.13 -12.93 0.44
C SER A 30 -7.65 -12.92 0.59
N SER A 31 -8.29 -14.06 0.88
CA SER A 31 -9.74 -14.08 1.15
C SER A 31 -10.12 -13.36 2.45
N ALA A 32 -9.26 -13.42 3.49
CA ALA A 32 -9.46 -12.66 4.72
C ALA A 32 -9.32 -11.16 4.47
N LEU A 33 -8.28 -10.75 3.74
CA LEU A 33 -8.10 -9.37 3.30
C LEU A 33 -9.29 -8.87 2.48
N ALA A 34 -9.74 -9.65 1.48
CA ALA A 34 -10.89 -9.31 0.65
C ALA A 34 -12.19 -9.19 1.47
N SER A 35 -12.38 -10.06 2.46
CA SER A 35 -13.55 -9.99 3.34
C SER A 35 -13.56 -8.71 4.19
N LYS A 36 -12.38 -8.27 4.66
CA LYS A 36 -12.23 -6.99 5.37
C LYS A 36 -12.38 -5.79 4.45
N ALA A 37 -11.86 -5.89 3.23
CA ALA A 37 -11.91 -4.83 2.22
C ALA A 37 -13.33 -4.57 1.71
N THR A 38 -14.15 -5.62 1.59
CA THR A 38 -15.49 -5.51 0.98
C THR A 38 -16.62 -5.56 1.99
N GLY A 39 -16.35 -6.01 3.22
CA GLY A 39 -17.39 -6.37 4.19
C GLY A 39 -18.11 -7.69 3.86
N TYR A 40 -17.76 -8.36 2.76
CA TYR A 40 -18.35 -9.63 2.34
C TYR A 40 -17.69 -10.80 3.10
N PRO A 41 -18.41 -11.57 3.92
CA PRO A 41 -17.80 -12.59 4.76
C PRO A 41 -17.56 -13.90 3.99
N ILE A 42 -16.52 -13.94 3.15
CA ILE A 42 -16.24 -15.04 2.20
C ILE A 42 -16.23 -16.41 2.90
N ALA A 43 -15.53 -16.54 4.04
CA ALA A 43 -15.47 -17.81 4.76
C ALA A 43 -16.84 -18.28 5.27
N ARG A 44 -17.70 -17.35 5.72
CA ARG A 44 -19.04 -17.66 6.22
C ARG A 44 -19.97 -18.07 5.09
N VAL A 45 -19.86 -17.42 3.93
CA VAL A 45 -20.63 -17.77 2.74
C VAL A 45 -20.18 -19.12 2.20
N ALA A 46 -18.88 -19.35 2.08
CA ALA A 46 -18.31 -20.63 1.64
C ALA A 46 -18.75 -21.81 2.53
N ALA A 47 -18.80 -21.62 3.85
CA ALA A 47 -19.29 -22.65 4.77
C ALA A 47 -20.78 -22.98 4.56
N LYS A 48 -21.61 -22.00 4.20
CA LYS A 48 -23.02 -22.23 3.87
C LYS A 48 -23.18 -22.95 2.53
N ILE A 49 -22.35 -22.63 1.55
CA ILE A 49 -22.33 -23.33 0.26
C ILE A 49 -21.96 -24.81 0.47
N ALA A 50 -20.98 -25.08 1.33
CA ALA A 50 -20.54 -26.44 1.64
C ALA A 50 -21.63 -27.33 2.30
N ILE A 51 -22.69 -26.74 2.86
CA ILE A 51 -23.84 -27.49 3.39
C ILE A 51 -25.05 -27.48 2.42
N GLY A 52 -24.81 -27.18 1.14
CA GLY A 52 -25.80 -27.27 0.06
C GLY A 52 -26.59 -25.99 -0.23
N LYS A 53 -26.24 -24.85 0.37
CA LYS A 53 -26.91 -23.58 0.04
C LYS A 53 -26.39 -22.96 -1.25
N THR A 54 -27.26 -22.32 -2.00
CA THR A 54 -26.86 -21.46 -3.13
C THR A 54 -26.59 -20.02 -2.67
N LEU A 55 -25.96 -19.19 -3.52
CA LEU A 55 -25.62 -17.81 -3.16
C LEU A 55 -26.85 -16.91 -2.97
N ASP A 56 -27.94 -17.18 -3.68
CA ASP A 56 -29.22 -16.47 -3.61
C ASP A 56 -30.01 -16.78 -2.33
N GLU A 57 -29.83 -17.96 -1.75
CA GLU A 57 -30.43 -18.36 -0.47
C GLU A 57 -29.72 -17.77 0.76
N ILE A 58 -28.52 -17.21 0.57
CA ILE A 58 -27.70 -16.67 1.66
C ILE A 58 -27.95 -15.16 1.76
N PRO A 59 -28.48 -14.64 2.88
CA PRO A 59 -28.69 -13.21 3.04
C PRO A 59 -27.35 -12.47 3.21
N ASN A 60 -27.23 -11.31 2.58
CA ASN A 60 -26.10 -10.40 2.75
C ASN A 60 -26.03 -9.92 4.20
N SER A 61 -24.89 -10.15 4.87
CA SER A 61 -24.70 -9.79 6.26
C SER A 61 -24.66 -8.27 6.51
N VAL A 62 -24.31 -7.48 5.51
CA VAL A 62 -24.15 -6.02 5.62
C VAL A 62 -25.49 -5.33 5.41
N THR A 63 -26.11 -5.51 4.24
CA THR A 63 -27.36 -4.82 3.88
C THR A 63 -28.60 -5.49 4.48
N LYS A 64 -28.54 -6.81 4.75
CA LYS A 64 -29.65 -7.68 5.19
C LYS A 64 -30.89 -7.67 4.28
N LYS A 65 -30.82 -7.00 3.13
CA LYS A 65 -31.93 -6.81 2.18
C LYS A 65 -31.64 -7.42 0.81
N THR A 66 -30.39 -7.79 0.54
CA THR A 66 -29.98 -8.42 -0.71
C THR A 66 -29.41 -9.81 -0.44
N PRO A 67 -29.42 -10.72 -1.44
CA PRO A 67 -28.72 -12.00 -1.33
C PRO A 67 -27.20 -11.81 -1.37
N ALA A 68 -26.45 -12.90 -1.13
CA ALA A 68 -25.00 -12.96 -1.24
C ALA A 68 -24.52 -13.14 -2.70
N SER A 69 -25.43 -13.36 -3.65
CA SER A 69 -25.19 -13.45 -5.09
C SER A 69 -24.99 -12.05 -5.72
N PHE A 70 -23.93 -11.36 -5.34
CA PHE A 70 -23.55 -10.06 -5.92
C PHE A 70 -22.04 -9.85 -5.83
N GLU A 71 -21.55 -8.90 -6.62
CA GLU A 71 -20.17 -8.42 -6.55
C GLU A 71 -20.11 -7.11 -5.75
N PRO A 72 -19.33 -7.04 -4.65
CA PRO A 72 -19.20 -5.81 -3.88
C PRO A 72 -18.61 -4.66 -4.70
N SER A 73 -19.25 -3.50 -4.66
CA SER A 73 -18.71 -2.24 -5.19
C SER A 73 -18.12 -1.41 -4.05
N LEU A 74 -16.92 -0.86 -4.25
CA LEU A 74 -16.20 -0.08 -3.25
C LEU A 74 -16.05 1.37 -3.72
N ASP A 75 -16.39 2.30 -2.85
CA ASP A 75 -16.23 3.75 -3.02
C ASP A 75 -14.97 4.28 -2.30
N TYR A 76 -14.03 3.39 -2.02
CA TYR A 76 -12.76 3.66 -1.34
C TYR A 76 -11.65 2.71 -1.84
N VAL A 77 -10.41 3.05 -1.52
CA VAL A 77 -9.21 2.27 -1.80
C VAL A 77 -8.73 1.58 -0.53
N VAL A 78 -8.34 0.31 -0.67
CA VAL A 78 -7.70 -0.47 0.37
C VAL A 78 -6.24 -0.69 0.01
N VAL A 79 -5.33 -0.38 0.93
CA VAL A 79 -3.90 -0.66 0.79
C VAL A 79 -3.48 -1.65 1.87
N LYS A 80 -2.77 -2.71 1.45
CA LYS A 80 -2.15 -3.68 2.34
C LYS A 80 -0.63 -3.60 2.21
N ILE A 81 0.07 -3.53 3.34
CA ILE A 81 1.55 -3.56 3.38
C ILE A 81 1.99 -4.71 4.30
N PRO A 82 2.90 -5.59 3.87
CA PRO A 82 3.46 -6.62 4.75
C PRO A 82 4.35 -6.01 5.84
N ARG A 83 4.45 -6.68 7.00
CA ARG A 83 5.41 -6.38 8.06
C ARG A 83 6.46 -7.47 8.13
N TRP A 84 7.73 -7.07 8.09
CA TRP A 84 8.88 -7.97 8.21
C TRP A 84 9.56 -7.80 9.57
N PRO A 85 9.98 -8.86 10.27
CA PRO A 85 10.57 -8.81 11.61
C PRO A 85 12.10 -8.59 11.58
N PHE A 86 12.64 -7.85 10.61
CA PHE A 86 14.10 -7.70 10.45
C PHE A 86 14.78 -6.89 11.56
N ASP A 87 13.99 -6.27 12.45
CA ASP A 87 14.45 -5.74 13.73
C ASP A 87 14.97 -6.84 14.67
N LYS A 88 14.37 -8.04 14.61
CA LYS A 88 14.74 -9.21 15.41
C LYS A 88 15.74 -10.13 14.70
N PHE A 89 15.73 -10.14 13.37
CA PHE A 89 16.61 -11.00 12.54
C PHE A 89 17.53 -10.15 11.67
N ARG A 90 18.56 -9.55 12.30
CA ARG A 90 19.44 -8.57 11.64
C ARG A 90 20.39 -9.17 10.59
N GLU A 91 20.75 -10.44 10.75
CA GLU A 91 21.65 -11.16 9.84
C GLU A 91 20.94 -11.74 8.62
N CYS A 92 19.60 -11.75 8.62
CA CYS A 92 18.82 -12.25 7.49
C CYS A 92 18.81 -11.25 6.35
N SER A 93 18.95 -11.76 5.12
CA SER A 93 18.77 -10.95 3.91
C SER A 93 17.38 -10.32 3.86
N ARG A 94 17.37 -8.99 3.69
CA ARG A 94 16.20 -8.12 3.54
C ARG A 94 15.57 -8.19 2.15
N GLU A 95 16.20 -8.88 1.21
CA GLU A 95 15.67 -9.07 -0.14
C GLU A 95 14.39 -9.91 -0.11
N ILE A 96 13.44 -9.52 -0.95
CA ILE A 96 12.13 -10.14 -1.04
C ILE A 96 12.03 -10.83 -2.41
N GLY A 97 11.63 -12.10 -2.38
CA GLY A 97 11.35 -12.89 -3.57
C GLY A 97 10.01 -13.59 -3.46
N THR A 98 9.89 -14.72 -4.15
CA THR A 98 8.69 -15.56 -4.15
C THR A 98 8.44 -16.22 -2.79
N GLN A 99 9.50 -16.51 -2.03
CA GLN A 99 9.37 -17.04 -0.68
C GLN A 99 9.00 -15.94 0.31
N MET A 100 7.91 -16.15 1.04
CA MET A 100 7.42 -15.18 2.01
C MET A 100 8.32 -15.10 3.25
N LYS A 101 8.76 -13.87 3.57
CA LYS A 101 9.50 -13.54 4.80
C LYS A 101 8.72 -12.64 5.79
N SER A 102 7.54 -12.16 5.42
CA SER A 102 6.72 -11.28 6.28
C SER A 102 6.03 -12.08 7.38
N THR A 103 6.02 -11.57 8.61
CA THR A 103 5.32 -12.17 9.76
C THR A 103 3.94 -11.61 10.01
N GLY A 104 3.62 -10.46 9.41
CA GLY A 104 2.32 -9.83 9.55
C GLY A 104 2.00 -8.92 8.38
N GLU A 105 0.89 -8.21 8.50
CA GLU A 105 0.43 -7.23 7.53
C GLU A 105 -0.45 -6.18 8.19
N VAL A 106 -0.44 -4.98 7.59
CA VAL A 106 -1.36 -3.90 7.92
C VAL A 106 -2.25 -3.63 6.73
N MET A 107 -3.48 -3.23 7.01
CA MET A 107 -4.47 -2.84 6.02
C MET A 107 -5.01 -1.47 6.42
N ALA A 108 -5.12 -0.56 5.46
CA ALA A 108 -5.74 0.74 5.65
C ALA A 108 -6.69 1.08 4.51
N ILE A 109 -7.68 1.92 4.84
CA ILE A 109 -8.74 2.37 3.94
C ILE A 109 -8.67 3.89 3.81
N GLY A 110 -8.81 4.38 2.57
CA GLY A 110 -8.89 5.81 2.26
C GLY A 110 -9.72 6.04 1.00
N ARG A 111 -10.23 7.26 0.82
CA ARG A 111 -10.94 7.68 -0.40
C ARG A 111 -9.99 7.81 -1.60
N THR A 112 -8.70 7.95 -1.33
CA THR A 112 -7.65 7.98 -2.34
C THR A 112 -6.54 6.98 -2.00
N PHE A 113 -5.76 6.58 -3.02
CA PHE A 113 -4.58 5.75 -2.81
C PHE A 113 -3.57 6.43 -1.90
N GLU A 114 -3.33 7.73 -2.09
CA GLU A 114 -2.39 8.53 -1.31
C GLU A 114 -2.75 8.53 0.18
N GLU A 115 -4.03 8.67 0.50
CA GLU A 115 -4.54 8.61 1.87
C GLU A 115 -4.38 7.21 2.48
N ALA A 116 -4.85 6.18 1.77
CA ALA A 116 -4.82 4.79 2.24
C ALA A 116 -3.39 4.32 2.48
N LEU A 117 -2.46 4.64 1.57
CA LEU A 117 -1.04 4.30 1.70
C LEU A 117 -0.41 4.97 2.93
N GLN A 118 -0.63 6.27 3.12
CA GLN A 118 -0.07 6.99 4.26
C GLN A 118 -0.60 6.47 5.59
N LYS A 119 -1.88 6.08 5.66
CA LYS A 119 -2.46 5.40 6.84
C LYS A 119 -1.79 4.05 7.07
N ALA A 120 -1.66 3.23 6.02
CA ALA A 120 -1.01 1.92 6.13
C ALA A 120 0.43 2.03 6.62
N VAL A 121 1.23 2.97 6.08
CA VAL A 121 2.62 3.18 6.50
C VAL A 121 2.72 3.62 7.96
N ARG A 122 1.82 4.48 8.43
CA ARG A 122 1.77 4.88 9.85
C ARG A 122 1.43 3.71 10.77
N SER A 123 0.61 2.78 10.30
CA SER A 123 0.21 1.59 11.07
C SER A 123 1.26 0.48 11.08
N LEU A 124 2.35 0.56 10.30
CA LEU A 124 3.38 -0.49 10.24
C LEU A 124 4.19 -0.66 11.52
N ASP A 125 4.08 0.28 12.47
CA ASP A 125 4.85 0.28 13.72
C ASP A 125 6.35 0.07 13.46
N ILE A 126 6.86 0.88 12.54
CA ILE A 126 8.28 0.99 12.23
C ILE A 126 8.74 2.34 12.77
N ASP A 127 9.89 2.36 13.43
CA ASP A 127 10.49 3.57 14.04
C ASP A 127 10.97 4.60 12.98
N LYS A 128 10.46 4.48 11.75
CA LYS A 128 10.78 5.35 10.62
C LYS A 128 9.83 6.53 10.63
N ARG A 129 10.42 7.72 10.81
CA ARG A 129 9.74 9.00 10.70
C ARG A 129 9.21 9.20 9.29
N PHE A 130 7.95 8.82 9.06
CA PHE A 130 7.15 9.20 7.90
C PHE A 130 7.76 8.79 6.54
N LEU A 131 7.05 9.09 5.45
CA LEU A 131 7.51 8.90 4.06
C LEU A 131 8.64 9.89 3.68
N SER A 132 9.58 10.13 4.60
CA SER A 132 10.65 11.10 4.46
C SER A 132 11.86 10.58 3.66
N GLY A 133 11.83 9.30 3.28
CA GLY A 133 12.96 8.58 2.68
C GLY A 133 13.77 7.80 3.70
N MET A 134 14.81 7.10 3.24
CA MET A 134 15.86 6.53 4.11
C MET A 134 16.93 7.57 4.45
N GLY A 135 16.97 8.71 3.73
CA GLY A 135 18.00 9.73 3.86
C GLY A 135 19.25 9.43 3.03
N GLU A 136 19.18 8.46 2.12
CA GLU A 136 20.29 8.11 1.23
C GLU A 136 20.57 9.25 0.23
N LYS A 137 21.86 9.50 0.00
CA LYS A 137 22.33 10.55 -0.90
C LYS A 137 22.96 10.00 -2.18
N ASP A 138 23.50 8.78 -2.12
CA ASP A 138 24.16 8.15 -3.25
C ASP A 138 23.14 7.58 -4.25
N LYS A 139 23.16 8.11 -5.48
CA LYS A 139 22.29 7.65 -6.57
C LYS A 139 22.58 6.19 -6.96
N ALA A 140 23.80 5.70 -6.81
CA ALA A 140 24.16 4.32 -7.12
C ALA A 140 23.50 3.35 -6.13
N ILE A 141 23.59 3.64 -4.82
CA ILE A 141 22.93 2.86 -3.77
C ILE A 141 21.42 2.88 -3.96
N ILE A 142 20.83 4.05 -4.23
CA ILE A 142 19.38 4.15 -4.49
C ILE A 142 18.97 3.26 -5.68
N ARG A 143 19.71 3.29 -6.79
CA ARG A 143 19.41 2.43 -7.96
C ARG A 143 19.45 0.95 -7.61
N GLU A 144 20.47 0.50 -6.89
CA GLU A 144 20.59 -0.89 -6.44
C GLU A 144 19.37 -1.29 -5.59
N LYS A 145 18.97 -0.45 -4.63
CA LYS A 145 17.83 -0.72 -3.74
C LYS A 145 16.46 -0.62 -4.42
N LEU A 146 16.37 0.03 -5.59
CA LEU A 146 15.16 0.01 -6.42
C LEU A 146 15.09 -1.25 -7.29
N LEU A 147 16.22 -1.69 -7.85
CA LEU A 147 16.32 -2.88 -8.70
C LEU A 147 15.99 -4.16 -7.93
N VAL A 148 16.54 -4.33 -6.72
CA VAL A 148 16.34 -5.53 -5.91
C VAL A 148 15.21 -5.31 -4.90
N PRO A 149 14.06 -5.99 -5.01
CA PRO A 149 12.95 -5.85 -4.07
C PRO A 149 13.40 -6.11 -2.62
N ASN A 150 13.08 -5.19 -1.71
CA ASN A 150 13.42 -5.27 -0.29
C ASN A 150 12.35 -4.57 0.57
N ASP A 151 12.38 -4.80 1.89
CA ASP A 151 11.39 -4.26 2.84
C ASP A 151 11.36 -2.72 2.92
N GLN A 152 12.44 -2.08 2.46
CA GLN A 152 12.62 -0.63 2.53
C GLN A 152 12.43 0.07 1.18
N ARG A 153 12.15 -0.68 0.11
CA ARG A 153 12.12 -0.17 -1.26
C ARG A 153 11.13 0.99 -1.44
N LEU A 154 10.01 0.98 -0.72
CA LEU A 154 9.07 2.10 -0.72
C LEU A 154 9.73 3.41 -0.29
N PHE A 155 10.61 3.40 0.71
CA PHE A 155 11.28 4.60 1.22
C PHE A 155 12.39 5.06 0.28
N TYR A 156 13.12 4.13 -0.32
CA TYR A 156 14.12 4.46 -1.36
C TYR A 156 13.51 5.11 -2.59
N ILE A 157 12.22 4.89 -2.90
CA ILE A 157 11.51 5.65 -3.94
C ILE A 157 11.43 7.15 -3.59
N PHE A 158 11.23 7.50 -2.31
CA PHE A 158 11.21 8.90 -1.89
C PHE A 158 12.61 9.52 -1.94
N ASP A 159 13.66 8.77 -1.58
CA ASP A 159 15.04 9.23 -1.79
C ASP A 159 15.33 9.45 -3.28
N ALA A 160 14.85 8.55 -4.16
CA ALA A 160 15.00 8.70 -5.60
C ALA A 160 14.36 9.99 -6.13
N PHE A 161 13.14 10.33 -5.69
CA PHE A 161 12.53 11.62 -6.04
C PHE A 161 13.35 12.81 -5.54
N ALA A 162 13.85 12.76 -4.31
CA ALA A 162 14.73 13.80 -3.77
C ALA A 162 16.06 13.94 -4.55
N ARG A 163 16.46 12.91 -5.30
CA ARG A 163 17.65 12.90 -6.18
C ARG A 163 17.34 13.16 -7.65
N GLY A 164 16.10 13.52 -7.97
CA GLY A 164 15.67 13.93 -9.31
C GLY A 164 15.36 12.77 -10.26
N PHE A 165 15.13 11.55 -9.75
CA PHE A 165 14.71 10.44 -10.59
C PHE A 165 13.30 10.69 -11.14
N SER A 166 13.08 10.32 -12.41
CA SER A 166 11.77 10.44 -13.05
C SER A 166 10.83 9.29 -12.65
N VAL A 167 9.53 9.46 -12.92
CA VAL A 167 8.53 8.39 -12.70
C VAL A 167 8.86 7.18 -13.57
N GLU A 168 9.30 7.44 -14.80
CA GLU A 168 9.66 6.47 -15.82
C GLU A 168 10.92 5.69 -15.42
N GLU A 169 11.95 6.39 -14.90
CA GLU A 169 13.17 5.75 -14.41
C GLU A 169 12.87 4.80 -13.25
N ILE A 170 12.11 5.25 -12.25
CA ILE A 170 11.75 4.41 -11.09
C ILE A 170 10.86 3.25 -11.52
N SER A 171 9.88 3.48 -12.39
CA SER A 171 9.01 2.44 -12.96
C SER A 171 9.83 1.36 -13.67
N LYS A 172 10.80 1.76 -14.50
CA LYS A 172 11.70 0.84 -15.21
C LYS A 172 12.60 0.04 -14.27
N LEU A 173 13.12 0.66 -13.21
CA LEU A 173 13.97 -0.03 -12.23
C LEU A 173 13.19 -1.01 -11.35
N THR A 174 11.94 -0.68 -10.98
CA THR A 174 11.18 -1.43 -9.97
C THR A 174 10.14 -2.39 -10.56
N CYS A 175 9.80 -2.23 -11.84
CA CYS A 175 8.66 -2.82 -12.52
C CYS A 175 7.29 -2.46 -11.89
N ILE A 176 7.23 -1.45 -11.02
CA ILE A 176 5.99 -0.94 -10.45
C ILE A 176 5.31 -0.05 -11.50
N ASN A 177 4.02 -0.25 -11.72
CA ASN A 177 3.26 0.52 -12.71
C ASN A 177 3.44 2.05 -12.48
N PRO A 178 3.69 2.83 -13.55
CA PRO A 178 3.97 4.26 -13.45
C PRO A 178 2.83 5.06 -12.81
N PHE A 179 1.59 4.57 -12.87
CA PHE A 179 0.46 5.15 -12.13
C PHE A 179 0.75 5.25 -10.62
N PHE A 180 1.22 4.17 -9.99
CA PHE A 180 1.52 4.18 -8.56
C PHE A 180 2.75 5.03 -8.25
N ILE A 181 3.78 5.01 -9.10
CA ILE A 181 4.96 5.85 -8.92
C ILE A 181 4.59 7.33 -9.03
N ALA A 182 3.73 7.72 -9.97
CA ALA A 182 3.22 9.09 -10.07
C ALA A 182 2.43 9.51 -8.84
N LYS A 183 1.64 8.59 -8.26
CA LYS A 183 0.93 8.83 -6.99
C LYS A 183 1.87 9.03 -5.81
N LEU A 184 2.95 8.24 -5.73
CA LEU A 184 4.02 8.44 -4.74
C LEU A 184 4.72 9.79 -4.93
N LYS A 185 4.98 10.19 -6.18
CA LYS A 185 5.57 11.49 -6.50
C LYS A 185 4.71 12.65 -6.00
N LYS A 186 3.38 12.56 -6.13
CA LYS A 186 2.46 13.57 -5.56
C LYS A 186 2.61 13.69 -4.06
N ILE A 187 2.66 12.57 -3.34
CA ILE A 187 2.88 12.57 -1.88
C ILE A 187 4.22 13.24 -1.55
N PHE A 188 5.29 12.88 -2.25
CA PHE A 188 6.60 13.49 -2.07
C PHE A 188 6.58 15.01 -2.28
N GLN A 189 5.96 15.49 -3.36
CA GLN A 189 5.86 16.92 -3.67
C GLN A 189 5.09 17.70 -2.59
N GLU A 190 3.97 17.17 -2.11
CA GLU A 190 3.22 17.80 -1.02
C GLU A 190 4.02 17.82 0.29
N MET A 191 4.83 16.80 0.55
CA MET A 191 5.72 16.77 1.72
C MET A 191 6.84 17.81 1.64
N GLU A 192 7.43 18.03 0.46
CA GLU A 192 8.48 19.05 0.28
C GLU A 192 7.92 20.47 0.47
N LYS A 193 6.74 20.78 -0.10
CA LYS A 193 6.05 22.07 0.12
C LYS A 193 5.82 22.34 1.61
N LEU A 194 5.39 21.32 2.36
CA LEU A 194 5.18 21.45 3.81
C LEU A 194 6.48 21.63 4.60
N ARG A 195 7.62 21.14 4.09
CA ARG A 195 8.94 21.36 4.71
C ARG A 195 9.42 22.79 4.48
N GLU A 196 9.29 23.30 3.26
CA GLU A 196 9.62 24.69 2.91
C GLU A 196 8.81 25.66 3.76
N PHE A 197 7.48 25.49 3.83
CA PHE A 197 6.61 26.33 4.65
C PHE A 197 6.96 26.32 6.15
N LYS A 198 7.37 25.16 6.68
CA LYS A 198 7.85 25.07 8.07
C LYS A 198 9.19 25.78 8.29
N HIS A 199 10.06 25.79 7.28
CA HIS A 199 11.32 26.52 7.34
C HIS A 199 11.04 28.03 7.37
N GLU A 200 10.17 28.51 6.48
CA GLU A 200 9.73 29.91 6.46
C GLU A 200 9.13 30.37 7.78
N ILE A 201 8.22 29.59 8.38
CA ILE A 201 7.65 29.90 9.71
C ILE A 201 8.76 29.96 10.77
N LYS A 202 9.69 29.01 10.74
CA LYS A 202 10.79 28.98 11.70
C LYS A 202 11.71 30.19 11.53
N ASP A 203 11.98 30.60 10.31
CA ASP A 203 12.80 31.78 10.00
C ASP A 203 12.09 33.08 10.42
N ILE A 204 10.76 33.17 10.25
CA ILE A 204 9.94 34.29 10.75
C ILE A 204 9.96 34.36 12.28
N LEU A 205 9.81 33.22 12.96
CA LEU A 205 9.88 33.13 14.43
C LEU A 205 11.29 33.44 14.96
N ILE A 206 12.34 33.03 14.25
CA ILE A 206 13.74 33.37 14.58
C ILE A 206 14.03 34.85 14.30
N ALA A 207 13.40 35.44 13.29
CA ALA A 207 13.49 36.87 12.96
C ALA A 207 12.74 37.79 13.94
N GLY A 208 12.19 37.25 15.04
CA GLY A 208 11.66 38.02 16.16
C GLY A 208 10.18 38.41 16.06
N TRP A 209 9.44 37.88 15.10
CA TRP A 209 8.00 38.15 14.98
C TRP A 209 7.25 37.31 16.02
N SER A 210 6.62 37.98 16.98
CA SER A 210 5.83 37.29 18.01
C SER A 210 4.50 36.81 17.41
N SER A 211 3.97 35.69 17.90
CA SER A 211 2.74 35.07 17.39
C SER A 211 1.49 35.96 17.36
N GLN A 212 1.53 37.16 17.97
CA GLN A 212 0.45 38.15 17.92
C GLN A 212 0.44 38.98 16.62
N GLU A 213 1.57 39.15 15.93
CA GLU A 213 1.67 39.99 14.72
C GLU A 213 1.19 39.30 13.45
N CYS A 214 1.20 37.96 13.41
CA CYS A 214 0.70 37.18 12.27
C CYS A 214 -0.83 36.96 12.28
N SER A 215 -1.53 37.33 13.36
CA SER A 215 -2.99 37.15 13.52
C SER A 215 -3.84 38.35 13.09
N SER A 216 -3.24 39.47 12.69
CA SER A 216 -3.97 40.65 12.19
C SER A 216 -3.94 40.68 10.66
N GLY A 217 -4.74 39.82 10.04
CA GLY A 217 -4.86 39.73 8.58
C GLY A 217 -6.07 38.89 8.18
N SER A 218 -7.23 39.20 8.76
CA SER A 218 -8.56 38.78 8.28
C SER A 218 -9.05 39.70 7.18
#